data_AF-A0A8D8G4W9-F1
#
_entry.id   AF-A0A8D8G4W9-F1
#
_cell.length_a   1.000
_cell.length_b   1.000
_cell.length_c   1.000
_cell.angle_alpha   90.00
_cell.angle_beta   90.00
_cell.angle_gamma   90.00
#
_symmetry.space_group_name_H-M   'P 1'
#
loop_
_entity.id
_entity.type
_entity.pdbx_description
1 polymer ?
#
loop_
_entity_poly.entity_id
_entity_poly.type
_entity_poly.pdbx_seq_one_letter_code
_entity_poly.pdbx_strand_id
1 'polypeptide(L)'
;CENGRCTGPETCTCNAGYSMVRGRCVPSCVNGCANGSCVAPNQCVCGVGFVKSTAGACVPKCTDDCVNGVCNERNECECREGFYFNEKLLEFGVRKNTVCTARCDFECRKGF
;
A
#
# COMPACT_ATOMS: atom_id res chain seq x y z
N CYS A 1 12.17 -23.96 -18.53
CA CYS A 1 11.04 -23.30 -17.85
C CYS A 1 11.60 -22.21 -16.95
N GLU A 2 11.38 -20.94 -17.24
CA GLU A 2 11.75 -19.85 -16.32
C GLU A 2 10.84 -19.91 -15.07
N ASN A 3 11.39 -19.82 -13.86
CA ASN A 3 10.66 -19.94 -12.58
C ASN A 3 9.81 -21.21 -12.42
N GLY A 4 10.23 -22.32 -13.03
CA GLY A 4 9.56 -23.60 -12.94
C GLY A 4 10.47 -24.79 -13.25
N ARG A 5 9.94 -25.99 -13.10
CA ARG A 5 10.59 -27.26 -13.44
C ARG A 5 9.97 -27.88 -14.69
N CYS A 6 10.80 -28.51 -15.52
CA CYS A 6 10.33 -29.33 -16.63
C CYS A 6 9.74 -30.63 -16.06
N THR A 7 8.49 -30.93 -16.37
CA THR A 7 7.80 -32.15 -15.92
C THR A 7 7.35 -33.05 -17.07
N GLY A 8 7.62 -32.63 -18.31
CA GLY A 8 7.39 -33.43 -19.52
C GLY A 8 7.75 -32.65 -20.79
N PRO A 9 7.62 -33.29 -21.97
CA PRO A 9 7.76 -32.61 -23.25
C PRO A 9 6.81 -31.42 -23.32
N GLU A 10 7.35 -30.24 -23.62
CA GLU A 10 6.62 -28.96 -23.67
C GLU A 10 5.85 -28.60 -22.38
N THR A 11 6.09 -29.33 -21.29
CA THR A 11 5.31 -29.22 -20.05
C THR A 11 6.18 -28.67 -18.92
N CYS A 12 5.79 -27.49 -18.43
CA CYS A 12 6.43 -26.80 -17.33
C CYS A 12 5.50 -26.73 -16.12
N THR A 13 6.00 -27.07 -14.93
CA THR A 13 5.31 -26.84 -13.66
C THR A 13 5.99 -25.69 -12.93
N CYS A 14 5.23 -24.65 -12.59
CA CYS A 14 5.77 -23.48 -11.89
C CYS A 14 6.22 -23.82 -10.46
N ASN A 15 7.24 -23.09 -9.99
CA ASN A 15 7.73 -23.21 -8.62
C ASN A 15 6.70 -22.68 -7.61
N ALA A 16 6.85 -23.03 -6.34
CA ALA A 16 5.95 -22.54 -5.29
C ALA A 16 5.90 -21.01 -5.26
N GLY A 17 4.69 -20.45 -5.21
CA GLY A 17 4.48 -19.00 -5.27
C GLY A 17 4.58 -18.39 -6.68
N TYR A 18 4.65 -19.20 -7.73
CA TYR A 18 4.53 -18.78 -9.12
C TYR A 18 3.33 -19.44 -9.80
N SER A 19 2.67 -18.72 -10.71
CA SER A 19 1.51 -19.17 -11.46
C SER A 19 1.75 -19.07 -12.96
N MET A 20 1.14 -19.98 -13.73
CA MET A 20 1.28 -19.99 -15.19
C MET A 20 0.41 -18.89 -15.82
N VAL A 21 1.04 -17.90 -16.46
CA VAL A 21 0.36 -16.82 -17.18
C VAL A 21 0.99 -16.69 -18.56
N ARG A 22 0.19 -16.87 -19.62
CA ARG A 22 0.62 -16.81 -21.03
C ARG A 22 1.87 -17.64 -21.33
N GLY A 23 1.95 -18.86 -20.79
CA GLY A 23 3.08 -19.77 -21.02
C GLY A 23 4.33 -19.47 -20.20
N ARG A 24 4.31 -18.51 -19.26
CA ARG A 24 5.41 -18.20 -18.35
C ARG A 24 5.00 -18.34 -16.89
N CYS A 25 5.92 -18.75 -16.03
CA CYS A 25 5.69 -18.75 -14.59
C CYS A 25 5.97 -17.36 -14.03
N VAL A 26 4.91 -16.65 -13.65
CA VAL A 26 4.98 -15.32 -13.06
C VAL A 26 4.78 -15.39 -11.55
N PRO A 27 5.39 -14.48 -10.77
CA PRO A 27 5.20 -14.46 -9.32
C PRO A 27 3.74 -14.26 -8.94
N SER A 28 3.32 -14.95 -7.89
CA SER A 28 1.96 -14.90 -7.34
C SER A 28 1.96 -14.28 -5.93
N CYS A 29 0.99 -13.42 -5.65
CA CYS A 29 0.75 -12.88 -4.31
C CYS A 29 -0.55 -13.47 -3.76
N VAL A 30 -0.49 -14.17 -2.62
CA VAL A 30 -1.63 -14.89 -2.03
C VAL A 30 -2.84 -13.98 -1.76
N ASN A 31 -2.61 -12.74 -1.34
CA ASN A 31 -3.67 -11.75 -1.06
C ASN A 31 -3.97 -10.84 -2.27
N GLY A 32 -3.44 -11.16 -3.45
CA GLY A 32 -3.40 -10.26 -4.57
C GLY A 32 -2.47 -9.06 -4.34
N CYS A 33 -2.37 -8.21 -5.35
CA CYS A 33 -1.58 -6.98 -5.35
C CYS A 33 -2.35 -5.93 -6.15
N ALA A 34 -3.48 -5.50 -5.60
CA ALA A 34 -4.32 -4.47 -6.22
C ALA A 34 -3.50 -3.17 -6.37
N ASN A 35 -3.60 -2.50 -7.53
CA ASN A 35 -2.82 -1.29 -7.86
C ASN A 35 -1.29 -1.48 -7.79
N GLY A 36 -0.82 -2.70 -7.98
CA GLY A 36 0.59 -3.03 -7.99
C GLY A 36 0.91 -4.22 -8.89
N SER A 37 2.13 -4.71 -8.79
CA SER A 37 2.60 -5.90 -9.47
C SER A 37 3.38 -6.80 -8.52
N CYS A 38 3.16 -8.11 -8.63
CA CYS A 38 3.94 -9.10 -7.91
C CYS A 38 5.30 -9.26 -8.61
N VAL A 39 6.36 -8.76 -7.95
CA VAL A 39 7.74 -8.84 -8.48
C VAL A 39 8.45 -10.11 -8.01
N ALA A 40 7.98 -10.69 -6.90
CA ALA A 40 8.40 -11.98 -6.37
C ALA A 40 7.22 -12.63 -5.61
N PRO A 41 7.29 -13.92 -5.27
CA PRO A 41 6.24 -14.57 -4.49
C PRO A 41 5.91 -13.78 -3.24
N ASN A 42 4.63 -13.42 -3.08
CA ASN A 42 4.14 -12.58 -1.98
C ASN A 42 4.82 -11.20 -1.82
N GLN A 43 5.57 -10.73 -2.82
CA GLN A 43 6.19 -9.41 -2.83
C GLN A 43 5.49 -8.50 -3.84
N CYS A 44 4.66 -7.60 -3.30
CA CYS A 44 3.92 -6.60 -4.07
C CYS A 44 4.70 -5.28 -4.13
N VAL A 45 4.96 -4.79 -5.34
CA VAL A 45 5.46 -3.44 -5.60
C VAL A 45 4.30 -2.61 -6.14
N CYS A 46 4.04 -1.46 -5.52
CA CYS A 46 2.96 -0.58 -5.92
C CYS A 46 3.26 0.09 -7.26
N GLY A 47 2.22 0.27 -8.08
CA GLY A 47 2.31 0.97 -9.35
C GLY A 47 2.63 2.46 -9.15
N VAL A 48 2.92 3.14 -10.26
CA VAL A 48 3.14 4.59 -10.26
C VAL A 48 1.92 5.30 -9.68
N GLY A 49 2.14 6.21 -8.74
CA GLY A 49 1.06 6.92 -8.04
C GLY A 49 0.45 6.16 -6.86
N PHE A 50 1.00 5.00 -6.48
CA PHE A 50 0.59 4.24 -5.31
C PHE A 50 1.76 3.99 -4.35
N VAL A 51 1.46 3.88 -3.06
CA VAL A 51 2.42 3.57 -1.99
C VAL A 51 1.89 2.47 -1.09
N LYS A 52 2.81 1.73 -0.46
CA LYS A 52 2.45 0.63 0.43
C LYS A 52 1.95 1.19 1.76
N SER A 53 0.72 0.85 2.13
CA SER A 53 0.14 1.19 3.44
C SER A 53 0.74 0.30 4.55
N THR A 54 0.45 0.65 5.80
CA THR A 54 0.83 -0.15 6.98
C THR A 54 0.20 -1.55 6.97
N ALA A 55 -0.95 -1.71 6.30
CA ALA A 55 -1.60 -3.01 6.09
C ALA A 55 -1.00 -3.79 4.90
N GLY A 56 -0.01 -3.24 4.21
CA GLY A 56 0.67 -3.87 3.08
C GLY A 56 -0.04 -3.69 1.74
N ALA A 57 -1.18 -2.99 1.68
CA ALA A 57 -1.92 -2.71 0.46
C ALA A 57 -1.37 -1.49 -0.28
N CYS A 58 -1.48 -1.46 -1.61
CA CYS A 58 -1.11 -0.29 -2.40
C CYS A 58 -2.25 0.72 -2.46
N VAL A 59 -2.04 1.84 -1.79
CA VAL A 59 -3.01 2.96 -1.70
C VAL A 59 -2.52 4.14 -2.53
N PRO A 60 -3.41 5.02 -3.02
CA PRO A 60 -3.00 6.20 -3.76
C PRO A 60 -1.95 7.02 -3.00
N LYS A 61 -1.04 7.63 -3.74
CA LYS A 61 -0.04 8.56 -3.23
C LYS A 61 -0.52 9.98 -3.48
N CYS A 62 -0.60 10.79 -2.43
CA CYS A 62 -0.86 12.21 -2.57
C CYS A 62 0.35 12.93 -3.17
N THR A 63 0.09 14.02 -3.89
CA THR A 63 1.10 14.99 -4.32
C THR A 63 1.84 15.57 -3.12
N ASP A 64 1.09 15.72 -2.03
CA ASP A 64 1.56 16.27 -0.78
C ASP A 64 1.76 15.16 0.25
N ASP A 65 2.62 15.41 1.24
CA ASP A 65 2.77 14.49 2.35
C ASP A 65 1.43 14.34 3.10
N CYS A 66 1.04 13.11 3.38
CA CYS A 66 -0.18 12.76 4.09
C CYS A 66 0.17 11.95 5.34
N VAL A 67 0.50 12.64 6.42
CA VAL A 67 0.97 12.03 7.67
C VAL A 67 -0.23 11.66 8.55
N ASN A 68 -0.27 10.40 9.01
CA ASN A 68 -1.39 9.80 9.76
C ASN A 68 -2.75 9.87 9.04
N GLY A 69 -2.73 10.01 7.72
CA GLY A 69 -3.91 9.94 6.86
C GLY A 69 -3.82 8.80 5.84
N VAL A 70 -4.79 8.77 4.95
CA VAL A 70 -4.82 7.97 3.72
C VAL A 70 -5.17 8.93 2.58
N CYS A 71 -4.42 8.85 1.48
CA CYS A 71 -4.74 9.64 0.31
C CYS A 71 -5.94 9.02 -0.43
N ASN A 72 -6.93 9.83 -0.77
CA ASN A 72 -8.05 9.41 -1.59
C ASN A 72 -7.77 9.64 -3.10
N GLU A 73 -8.70 9.19 -3.94
CA GLU A 73 -8.59 9.32 -5.41
C GLU A 73 -8.62 10.78 -5.90
N ARG A 74 -9.10 11.72 -5.07
CA ARG A 74 -9.13 13.16 -5.37
C ARG A 74 -7.86 13.88 -4.95
N ASN A 75 -6.80 13.15 -4.57
CA ASN A 75 -5.55 13.72 -4.06
C ASN A 75 -5.75 14.52 -2.75
N GLU A 76 -6.76 14.14 -1.95
CA GLU A 76 -7.01 14.72 -0.64
C GLU A 76 -6.54 13.73 0.43
N CYS A 77 -5.87 14.24 1.45
CA CYS A 77 -5.46 13.44 2.59
C CYS A 77 -6.62 13.35 3.58
N GLU A 78 -7.17 12.14 3.74
CA GLU A 78 -8.21 11.83 4.70
C GLU A 78 -7.57 11.33 6.00
N CYS A 79 -7.80 12.03 7.11
CA CYS A 79 -7.24 11.63 8.38
C CYS A 79 -7.81 10.28 8.83
N ARG A 80 -6.93 9.43 9.39
CA ARG A 80 -7.35 8.15 9.96
C ARG A 80 -8.26 8.37 11.17
N GLU A 81 -9.03 7.35 11.52
CA GLU A 81 -9.89 7.36 12.70
C GLU A 81 -9.11 7.79 13.95
N GLY A 82 -9.65 8.77 14.70
CA GLY A 82 -9.01 9.34 15.88
C GLY A 82 -7.98 10.45 15.61
N PHE A 83 -7.66 10.73 14.34
CA PHE A 83 -6.83 11.85 13.92
C PHE A 83 -7.65 12.92 13.19
N TYR A 84 -7.20 14.16 13.26
CA TYR A 84 -7.83 15.30 12.60
C TYR A 84 -6.78 16.33 12.26
N PHE A 85 -7.13 17.19 11.30
CA PHE A 85 -6.31 18.32 10.96
C PHE A 85 -6.38 19.37 12.08
N ASN A 86 -5.22 19.81 12.55
CA ASN A 86 -5.13 20.92 13.49
C ASN A 86 -4.91 22.22 12.71
N GLU A 87 -5.89 23.12 12.73
CA GLU A 87 -5.85 24.39 11.98
C GLU A 87 -4.67 25.29 12.39
N LYS A 88 -4.14 25.14 13.61
CA LYS A 88 -2.92 25.86 14.03
C LYS A 88 -1.71 25.49 13.18
N LEU A 89 -1.71 24.32 12.53
CA LEU A 89 -0.64 23.92 11.62
C LEU A 89 -0.56 24.82 10.39
N LEU A 90 -1.65 25.50 10.02
CA LEU A 90 -1.64 26.51 8.95
C LEU A 90 -0.69 27.66 9.27
N GLU A 91 -0.55 28.05 10.54
CA GLU A 91 0.37 29.11 10.99
C GLU A 91 1.85 28.73 10.78
N PHE A 92 2.14 27.43 10.76
CA PHE A 92 3.48 26.89 10.50
C PHE A 92 3.72 26.58 9.01
N GLY A 93 2.82 27.03 8.12
CA GLY A 93 2.93 26.79 6.68
C GLY A 93 2.59 25.36 6.25
N VAL A 94 1.97 24.57 7.13
CA VAL A 94 1.48 23.23 6.77
C VAL A 94 0.19 23.38 5.97
N ARG A 95 0.05 22.65 4.87
CA ARG A 95 -1.16 22.68 4.05
C ARG A 95 -2.34 22.00 4.74
N LYS A 96 -3.55 22.40 4.38
CA LYS A 96 -4.76 21.84 4.96
C LYS A 96 -4.81 20.33 4.73
N ASN A 97 -5.14 19.59 5.79
CA ASN A 97 -5.27 18.14 5.82
C ASN A 97 -4.00 17.33 5.50
N THR A 98 -2.80 17.91 5.37
CA THR A 98 -1.57 17.13 5.07
C THR A 98 -0.96 16.45 6.31
N VAL A 99 -1.18 17.02 7.49
CA VAL A 99 -0.71 16.47 8.76
C VAL A 99 -1.90 16.28 9.69
N CYS A 100 -2.22 15.01 9.96
CA CYS A 100 -3.27 14.62 10.87
C CYS A 100 -2.68 14.34 12.25
N THR A 101 -3.19 15.02 13.27
CA THR A 101 -2.76 14.91 14.67
C THR A 101 -3.86 14.29 15.53
N ALA A 102 -3.47 13.61 16.60
CA ALA A 102 -4.41 12.95 17.49
C ALA A 102 -5.04 13.91 18.53
N ARG A 103 -6.24 13.49 18.98
CA ARG A 103 -7.10 13.81 20.15
C ARG A 103 -6.49 14.21 21.47
N CYS A 104 -5.36 14.89 21.57
CA CYS A 104 -4.68 15.01 22.86
C CYS A 104 -5.39 15.93 23.88
N ASP A 105 -6.51 16.56 23.52
CA ASP A 105 -7.31 17.41 24.42
C ASP A 105 -8.21 16.61 25.39
N PHE A 106 -8.32 15.29 25.22
CA PHE A 106 -9.05 14.42 26.15
C PHE A 106 -8.06 13.65 27.03
N GLU A 107 -8.39 13.51 28.32
CA GLU A 107 -7.62 12.67 29.23
C GLU A 107 -7.44 11.26 28.64
N CYS A 108 -6.20 10.75 28.67
CA CYS A 108 -5.86 9.40 28.26
C CYS A 108 -6.69 8.38 29.03
N ARG A 109 -7.79 7.89 28.44
CA ARG A 109 -8.66 6.87 29.05
C ARG A 109 -8.08 5.46 29.03
N LYS A 110 -7.08 5.21 28.18
CA LYS A 110 -6.32 3.95 28.11
C LYS A 110 -4.87 4.26 27.79
N GLY A 111 -4.07 4.55 28.82
CA GLY A 111 -2.63 4.43 28.74
C GLY A 111 -2.22 2.99 29.01
N PHE A 112 -1.31 2.44 28.20
CA PHE A 112 -0.52 1.27 28.58
C PHE A 112 0.60 1.69 29.53
#